data_AF-A0A2V2AS25-F1
#
_entry.id   AF-A0A2V2AS25-F1
#
_cell.length_a   1.000
_cell.length_b   1.000
_cell.length_c   1.000
_cell.angle_alpha   90.00
_cell.angle_beta   90.00
_cell.angle_gamma   90.00
#
_symmetry.space_group_name_H-M   'P 1'
#
loop_
_entity.id
_entity.type
_entity.pdbx_description
1 polymer ?
#
loop_
_entity_poly.entity_id
_entity_poly.type
_entity_poly.pdbx_seq_one_letter_code
_entity_poly.pdbx_strand_id
1 'polypeptide(L)'
;MKDGSGNDYVVVFSESGIYAQATYHESPINAYRVSPPAPWPGLFDSLPQAFRPFAQEVAFLDHNGVQRATVCLWRERTDSEWKCGNVQVPDQDEGDADGAEWLFGLLLEGRAEAYLEFAEEYYEVAPALEVVQHVYDLKPLTQDIVSALNPAVRLEDLAEEIAQIGYPV
;
A
#
# COMPACT_ATOMS: atom_id res chain seq x y z
N MET A 1 -0.95 2.53 1.66
CA MET A 1 0.00 2.51 2.80
C MET A 1 1.39 2.91 2.30
N LYS A 2 2.16 3.61 3.11
CA LYS A 2 3.61 3.80 2.95
C LYS A 2 4.21 3.50 4.31
N ASP A 3 5.07 2.49 4.42
CA ASP A 3 5.54 1.99 5.72
C ASP A 3 6.83 2.68 6.20
N GLY A 4 7.45 3.52 5.37
CA GLY A 4 8.68 4.22 5.69
C GLY A 4 9.98 3.43 5.44
N SER A 5 9.90 2.15 5.09
CA SER A 5 11.07 1.30 4.76
C SER A 5 11.10 0.87 3.29
N GLY A 6 10.40 1.61 2.44
CA GLY A 6 10.42 1.41 0.99
C GLY A 6 9.28 0.56 0.45
N ASN A 7 8.39 0.05 1.31
CA ASN A 7 7.17 -0.61 0.86
C ASN A 7 5.98 0.34 0.84
N ASP A 8 5.11 0.10 -0.13
CA ASP A 8 3.87 0.85 -0.27
C ASP A 8 2.83 0.07 -1.05
N TYR A 9 1.57 0.48 -0.89
CA TYR A 9 0.50 0.09 -1.78
C TYR A 9 -0.47 1.24 -1.99
N VAL A 10 -1.18 1.17 -3.11
CA VAL A 10 -2.33 2.02 -3.43
C VAL A 10 -3.47 1.18 -3.99
N VAL A 11 -4.70 1.60 -3.71
CA VAL A 11 -5.92 1.05 -4.28
C VAL A 11 -6.73 2.20 -4.84
N VAL A 12 -7.10 2.11 -6.12
CA VAL A 12 -7.86 3.10 -6.87
C VAL A 12 -9.23 2.52 -7.21
N PHE A 13 -10.29 3.19 -6.76
CA PHE A 13 -11.66 2.89 -7.11
C PHE A 13 -12.12 3.79 -8.25
N SER A 14 -12.66 3.22 -9.32
CA SER A 14 -13.10 3.95 -10.51
C SER A 14 -14.39 3.38 -11.08
N GLU A 15 -14.99 4.06 -12.05
CA GLU A 15 -16.17 3.57 -12.76
C GLU A 15 -15.91 2.27 -13.53
N SER A 16 -14.66 2.03 -13.95
CA SER A 16 -14.24 0.83 -14.68
C SER A 16 -14.03 -0.38 -13.77
N GLY A 17 -13.89 -0.16 -12.46
CA GLY A 17 -13.54 -1.19 -11.48
C GLY A 17 -12.45 -0.72 -10.53
N ILE A 18 -11.69 -1.67 -9.99
CA ILE A 18 -10.67 -1.43 -8.98
C ILE A 18 -9.29 -1.76 -9.56
N TYR A 19 -8.33 -0.88 -9.33
CA TYR A 19 -6.92 -1.08 -9.62
C TYR A 19 -6.13 -1.01 -8.33
N ALA A 20 -5.14 -1.87 -8.14
CA ALA A 20 -4.20 -1.78 -7.05
C ALA A 20 -2.79 -2.08 -7.54
N GLN A 21 -1.81 -1.43 -6.92
CA GLN A 21 -0.41 -1.79 -7.09
C GLN A 21 0.31 -1.67 -5.76
N ALA A 22 1.39 -2.40 -5.64
CA ALA A 22 2.22 -2.39 -4.45
C ALA A 22 3.70 -2.54 -4.80
N THR A 23 4.53 -2.04 -3.90
CA THR A 23 5.98 -2.14 -3.95
C THR A 23 6.43 -2.93 -2.74
N TYR A 24 7.00 -4.11 -2.94
CA TYR A 24 7.81 -4.81 -1.95
C TYR A 24 9.29 -4.63 -2.30
N HIS A 25 9.99 -3.79 -1.55
CA HIS A 25 11.32 -3.32 -1.97
C HIS A 25 12.38 -4.44 -2.04
N GLU A 26 12.22 -5.49 -1.23
CA GLU A 26 13.14 -6.64 -1.18
C GLU A 26 12.85 -7.68 -2.26
N SER A 27 11.72 -7.54 -2.97
CA SER A 27 11.25 -8.51 -3.95
C SER A 27 12.35 -8.87 -4.99
N PRO A 28 12.46 -10.15 -5.37
CA PRO A 28 13.31 -10.59 -6.47
C PRO A 28 12.89 -10.02 -7.83
N ILE A 29 11.67 -9.48 -7.95
CA ILE A 29 11.16 -8.84 -9.17
C ILE A 29 11.11 -7.30 -9.06
N ASN A 30 11.94 -6.71 -8.20
CA ASN A 30 11.99 -5.25 -8.09
C ASN A 30 12.52 -4.57 -9.37
N ALA A 31 12.10 -3.33 -9.60
CA ALA A 31 12.43 -2.57 -10.80
C ALA A 31 13.94 -2.26 -10.97
N TYR A 32 14.72 -2.37 -9.91
CA TYR A 32 16.16 -2.06 -9.89
C TYR A 32 17.04 -3.29 -10.17
N ARG A 33 16.45 -4.48 -10.30
CA ARG A 33 17.12 -5.70 -10.79
C ARG A 33 17.20 -5.77 -12.31
N VAL A 34 16.65 -4.78 -13.02
CA VAL A 34 16.73 -4.61 -14.48
C VAL A 34 17.60 -3.39 -14.80
N SER A 35 18.34 -3.42 -15.91
CA SER A 35 19.18 -2.30 -16.37
C SER A 35 18.81 -1.90 -17.82
N PRO A 36 18.36 -0.65 -18.06
CA PRO A 36 18.08 0.39 -17.06
C PRO A 36 16.91 0.04 -16.12
N PRO A 37 16.78 0.69 -14.95
CA PRO A 37 15.67 0.44 -14.03
C PRO A 37 14.31 0.65 -14.70
N ALA A 38 13.44 -0.33 -14.59
CA ALA A 38 12.10 -0.34 -15.18
C ALA A 38 11.23 -1.38 -14.46
N PRO A 39 9.89 -1.26 -14.51
CA PRO A 39 9.00 -2.31 -14.03
C PRO A 39 9.37 -3.68 -14.58
N TRP A 40 9.23 -4.71 -13.73
CA TRP A 40 9.54 -6.07 -14.14
C TRP A 40 8.66 -6.52 -15.32
N PRO A 41 9.21 -7.24 -16.32
CA PRO A 41 8.44 -7.69 -17.47
C PRO A 41 7.21 -8.50 -17.07
N GLY A 42 6.08 -8.30 -17.76
CA GLY A 42 4.82 -8.99 -17.47
C GLY A 42 3.93 -8.32 -16.42
N LEU A 43 4.47 -7.41 -15.59
CA LEU A 43 3.72 -6.80 -14.48
C LEU A 43 2.53 -5.98 -14.96
N PHE A 44 2.74 -5.16 -15.98
CA PHE A 44 1.70 -4.28 -16.55
C PHE A 44 1.25 -4.69 -17.95
N ASP A 45 1.80 -5.76 -18.52
CA ASP A 45 1.58 -6.10 -19.93
C ASP A 45 0.11 -6.42 -20.21
N SER A 46 -0.54 -7.15 -19.29
CA SER A 46 -1.94 -7.55 -19.37
C SER A 46 -2.92 -6.50 -18.80
N LEU A 47 -2.44 -5.35 -18.31
CA LEU A 47 -3.29 -4.34 -17.67
C LEU A 47 -4.28 -3.75 -18.70
N PRO A 48 -5.60 -3.83 -18.45
CA PRO A 48 -6.61 -3.25 -19.32
C PRO A 48 -6.42 -1.74 -19.56
N GLN A 49 -6.78 -1.28 -20.76
CA GLN A 49 -6.62 0.12 -21.16
C GLN A 49 -7.30 1.10 -20.19
N ALA A 50 -8.41 0.68 -19.57
CA ALA A 50 -9.15 1.48 -18.60
C ALA A 50 -8.36 1.82 -17.33
N PHE A 51 -7.35 1.01 -16.96
CA PHE A 51 -6.53 1.22 -15.76
C PHE A 51 -5.14 1.81 -16.06
N ARG A 52 -4.75 1.89 -17.34
CA ARG A 52 -3.45 2.44 -17.77
C ARG A 52 -3.18 3.86 -17.23
N PRO A 53 -4.15 4.79 -17.20
CA PRO A 53 -3.91 6.11 -16.62
C PRO A 53 -3.48 6.04 -15.15
N PHE A 54 -4.07 5.13 -14.36
CA PHE A 54 -3.73 4.97 -12.95
C PHE A 54 -2.33 4.38 -12.77
N ALA A 55 -1.94 3.42 -13.60
CA ALA A 55 -0.58 2.87 -13.56
C ALA A 55 0.50 3.88 -13.96
N GLN A 56 0.15 4.95 -14.69
CA GLN A 56 1.07 5.99 -15.14
C GLN A 56 1.07 7.24 -14.25
N GLU A 57 0.32 7.21 -13.14
CA GLU A 57 0.20 8.36 -12.26
C GLU A 57 1.55 8.70 -11.60
N VAL A 58 1.91 9.98 -11.64
CA VAL A 58 3.25 10.45 -11.23
C VAL A 58 3.49 10.23 -9.74
N ALA A 59 2.41 10.18 -8.94
CA ALA A 59 2.46 9.88 -7.51
C ALA A 59 3.07 8.50 -7.19
N PHE A 60 3.21 7.63 -8.18
CA PHE A 60 3.73 6.26 -8.04
C PHE A 60 5.15 6.07 -8.59
N LEU A 61 5.75 7.14 -9.09
CA LEU A 61 7.13 7.14 -9.55
C LEU A 61 8.07 7.52 -8.39
N ASP A 62 9.27 6.95 -8.40
CA ASP A 62 10.35 7.43 -7.53
C ASP A 62 10.91 8.79 -8.00
N HIS A 63 11.89 9.32 -7.28
CA HIS A 63 12.55 10.59 -7.62
C HIS A 63 13.27 10.58 -8.99
N ASN A 64 13.51 9.42 -9.58
CA ASN A 64 14.11 9.24 -10.90
C ASN A 64 13.05 8.96 -12.00
N GLY A 65 11.76 8.96 -11.66
CA GLY A 65 10.68 8.63 -12.60
C GLY A 65 10.46 7.13 -12.81
N VAL A 66 11.02 6.26 -11.96
CA VAL A 66 10.90 4.80 -12.05
C VAL A 66 9.66 4.33 -11.28
N GLN A 67 8.81 3.55 -11.93
CA GLN A 67 7.71 2.87 -11.28
C GLN A 67 8.24 1.62 -10.55
N ARG A 68 8.14 1.62 -9.22
CA ARG A 68 8.77 0.62 -8.34
C ARG A 68 7.92 -0.63 -8.07
N ALA A 69 6.72 -0.69 -8.65
CA ALA A 69 5.75 -1.73 -8.38
C ALA A 69 6.34 -3.14 -8.59
N THR A 70 5.98 -4.03 -7.68
CA THR A 70 6.23 -5.48 -7.76
C THR A 70 4.90 -6.23 -7.91
N VAL A 71 3.79 -5.61 -7.50
CA VAL A 71 2.45 -6.14 -7.62
C VAL A 71 1.59 -5.22 -8.48
N CYS A 72 0.80 -5.79 -9.39
CA CYS A 72 -0.25 -5.11 -10.14
C CYS A 72 -1.50 -5.98 -10.18
N LEU A 73 -2.57 -5.51 -9.53
CA LEU A 73 -3.87 -6.17 -9.45
C LEU A 73 -4.95 -5.30 -10.06
N TRP A 74 -5.93 -5.92 -10.70
CA TRP A 74 -7.14 -5.22 -11.13
C TRP A 74 -8.35 -6.13 -11.08
N ARG A 75 -9.51 -5.51 -11.01
CA ARG A 75 -10.79 -6.19 -11.13
C ARG A 75 -11.76 -5.27 -11.86
N GLU A 76 -12.14 -5.65 -13.08
CA GLU A 76 -13.18 -4.95 -13.81
C GLU A 76 -14.54 -5.23 -13.16
N ARG A 77 -15.53 -4.36 -13.38
CA ARG A 77 -16.87 -4.52 -12.77
C ARG A 77 -17.55 -5.86 -13.04
N THR A 78 -17.27 -6.46 -14.20
CA THR A 78 -17.85 -7.73 -14.62
C THR A 78 -17.02 -8.94 -14.19
N ASP A 79 -15.84 -8.73 -13.61
CA ASP A 79 -14.97 -9.81 -13.19
C ASP A 79 -15.45 -10.45 -11.88
N SER A 80 -15.47 -11.77 -11.85
CA SER A 80 -15.76 -12.56 -10.65
C SER A 80 -14.57 -12.66 -9.69
N GLU A 81 -13.37 -12.37 -10.16
CA GLU A 81 -12.11 -12.52 -9.42
C GLU A 81 -11.14 -11.37 -9.72
N TRP A 82 -10.15 -11.19 -8.86
CA TRP A 82 -9.03 -10.30 -9.14
C TRP A 82 -8.12 -10.92 -10.21
N LYS A 83 -7.58 -10.08 -11.08
CA LYS A 83 -6.58 -10.43 -12.09
C LYS A 83 -5.27 -9.73 -11.75
N CYS A 84 -4.17 -10.29 -12.22
CA CYS A 84 -2.83 -9.74 -12.02
C CYS A 84 -1.98 -9.83 -13.28
N GLY A 85 -0.85 -9.12 -13.28
CA GLY A 85 0.15 -9.19 -14.34
C GLY A 85 0.67 -10.62 -14.52
N ASN A 86 1.01 -11.00 -15.75
CA ASN A 86 1.60 -12.31 -16.04
C ASN A 86 3.11 -12.27 -15.81
N VAL A 87 3.52 -12.18 -14.54
CA VAL A 87 4.92 -12.05 -14.14
C VAL A 87 5.59 -13.42 -14.11
N GLN A 88 6.80 -13.50 -14.64
CA GLN A 88 7.69 -14.64 -14.41
C GLN A 88 8.67 -14.27 -13.29
N VAL A 89 8.48 -14.88 -12.13
CA VAL A 89 9.38 -14.74 -10.98
C VAL A 89 10.59 -15.67 -11.21
N PRO A 90 11.84 -15.20 -11.03
CA PRO A 90 13.03 -16.07 -11.10
C PRO A 90 12.93 -17.27 -10.15
N ASP A 91 13.61 -18.39 -10.46
CA ASP A 91 13.58 -19.71 -9.78
C ASP A 91 13.85 -19.66 -8.25
N GLN A 92 12.91 -19.12 -7.48
CA GLN A 92 12.89 -19.16 -6.04
C GLN A 92 11.48 -19.59 -5.63
N ASP A 93 11.38 -20.77 -5.01
CA ASP A 93 10.20 -21.28 -4.28
C ASP A 93 9.94 -20.41 -3.02
N GLU A 94 9.87 -19.10 -3.21
CA GLU A 94 9.52 -18.13 -2.16
C GLU A 94 8.03 -17.85 -2.31
N GLY A 95 7.25 -18.30 -1.33
CA GLY A 95 5.87 -17.84 -1.18
C GLY A 95 5.87 -16.32 -1.10
N ASP A 96 4.91 -15.68 -1.78
CA ASP A 96 4.75 -14.23 -1.80
C ASP A 96 5.95 -13.42 -2.34
N ALA A 97 6.64 -13.92 -3.37
CA ALA A 97 7.80 -13.25 -3.95
C ALA A 97 7.54 -11.80 -4.44
N ASP A 98 6.31 -11.47 -4.85
CA ASP A 98 5.92 -10.11 -5.23
C ASP A 98 5.52 -9.24 -4.02
N GLY A 99 5.28 -9.87 -2.86
CA GLY A 99 4.90 -9.26 -1.58
C GLY A 99 3.41 -8.95 -1.44
N ALA A 100 2.56 -9.44 -2.36
CA ALA A 100 1.14 -9.13 -2.36
C ALA A 100 0.41 -9.62 -1.09
N GLU A 101 0.67 -10.84 -0.64
CA GLU A 101 0.02 -11.43 0.54
C GLU A 101 0.36 -10.63 1.80
N TRP A 102 1.63 -10.29 2.01
CA TRP A 102 2.06 -9.50 3.15
C TRP A 102 1.54 -8.05 3.09
N LEU A 103 1.71 -7.37 1.94
CA LEU A 103 1.36 -5.95 1.80
C LEU A 103 -0.15 -5.71 1.91
N PHE A 104 -0.96 -6.57 1.33
CA PHE A 104 -2.42 -6.46 1.40
C PHE A 104 -3.01 -7.20 2.60
N GLY A 105 -2.27 -8.11 3.26
CA GLY A 105 -2.74 -8.89 4.40
C GLY A 105 -3.32 -8.03 5.51
N LEU A 106 -2.59 -6.99 5.94
CA LEU A 106 -3.08 -6.06 6.97
C LEU A 106 -4.36 -5.31 6.55
N LEU A 107 -4.48 -4.96 5.26
CA LEU A 107 -5.68 -4.33 4.72
C LEU A 107 -6.88 -5.28 4.76
N LEU A 108 -6.66 -6.56 4.45
CA LEU A 108 -7.70 -7.59 4.44
C LEU A 108 -8.15 -8.01 5.84
N GLU A 109 -7.25 -8.00 6.81
CA GLU A 109 -7.58 -8.21 8.23
C GLU A 109 -8.56 -7.14 8.73
N GLY A 110 -8.33 -5.87 8.39
CA GLY A 110 -9.29 -4.79 8.62
C GLY A 110 -9.67 -4.55 10.09
N ARG A 111 -8.88 -5.05 11.04
CA ARG A 111 -9.11 -5.00 12.50
C ARG A 111 -7.99 -4.24 13.22
N ALA A 112 -8.34 -3.55 14.30
CA ALA A 112 -7.38 -2.76 15.09
C ALA A 112 -6.31 -3.64 15.73
N GLU A 113 -6.66 -4.85 16.14
CA GLU A 113 -5.76 -5.82 16.73
C GLU A 113 -4.69 -6.30 15.74
N ALA A 114 -5.03 -6.47 14.44
CA ALA A 114 -4.04 -6.82 13.42
C ALA A 114 -3.05 -5.67 13.19
N TYR A 115 -3.53 -4.42 13.23
CA TYR A 115 -2.63 -3.27 13.16
C TYR A 115 -1.72 -3.19 14.38
N LEU A 116 -2.23 -3.50 15.58
CA LEU A 116 -1.41 -3.53 16.79
C LEU A 116 -0.31 -4.60 16.68
N GLU A 117 -0.66 -5.83 16.28
CA GLU A 117 0.29 -6.91 16.00
C GLU A 117 1.36 -6.45 15.00
N PHE A 118 0.94 -5.83 13.88
CA PHE A 118 1.86 -5.25 12.90
C PHE A 118 2.75 -4.15 13.48
N ALA A 119 2.20 -3.21 14.25
CA ALA A 119 2.96 -2.10 14.81
C ALA A 119 4.00 -2.57 15.85
N GLU A 120 3.66 -3.59 16.63
CA GLU A 120 4.57 -4.22 17.59
C GLU A 120 5.74 -4.90 16.91
N GLU A 121 5.49 -5.65 15.84
CA GLU A 121 6.54 -6.38 15.11
C GLU A 121 7.37 -5.45 14.21
N TYR A 122 6.71 -4.53 13.52
CA TYR A 122 7.33 -3.76 12.43
C TYR A 122 7.92 -2.44 12.91
N TYR A 123 7.20 -1.70 13.75
CA TYR A 123 7.64 -0.41 14.28
C TYR A 123 8.23 -0.51 15.69
N GLU A 124 8.22 -1.70 16.30
CA GLU A 124 8.64 -1.94 17.68
C GLU A 124 7.88 -1.04 18.70
N VAL A 125 6.62 -0.72 18.41
CA VAL A 125 5.75 0.06 19.30
C VAL A 125 4.44 -0.65 19.60
N ALA A 126 3.96 -0.50 20.83
CA ALA A 126 2.71 -1.11 21.32
C ALA A 126 1.76 -0.03 21.85
N PRO A 127 1.11 0.78 20.98
CA PRO A 127 0.09 1.72 21.44
C PRO A 127 -1.07 0.98 22.10
N ALA A 128 -1.79 1.64 23.02
CA ALA A 128 -2.96 1.04 23.64
C ALA A 128 -4.03 0.71 22.57
N LEU A 129 -4.63 -0.48 22.64
CA LEU A 129 -5.60 -0.95 21.66
C LEU A 129 -6.77 0.03 21.50
N GLU A 130 -7.22 0.67 22.59
CA GLU A 130 -8.32 1.63 22.55
C GLU A 130 -8.00 2.86 21.69
N VAL A 131 -6.73 3.24 21.61
CA VAL A 131 -6.26 4.37 20.78
C VAL A 131 -6.26 3.97 19.30
N VAL A 132 -5.80 2.76 18.98
CA VAL A 132 -5.87 2.22 17.60
C VAL A 132 -7.33 2.04 17.18
N GLN A 133 -8.17 1.47 18.05
CA GLN A 133 -9.60 1.29 17.80
C GLN A 133 -10.31 2.63 17.60
N HIS A 134 -9.92 3.69 18.33
CA HIS A 134 -10.45 5.03 18.10
C HIS A 134 -10.26 5.50 16.65
N VAL A 135 -9.11 5.18 16.05
CA VAL A 135 -8.82 5.49 14.65
C VAL A 135 -9.63 4.63 13.69
N TYR A 136 -9.73 3.32 13.95
CA TYR A 136 -10.53 2.39 13.15
C TYR A 136 -12.04 2.69 13.18
N ASP A 137 -12.53 3.23 14.29
CA ASP A 137 -13.92 3.67 14.46
C ASP A 137 -14.22 5.01 13.77
N LEU A 138 -13.22 5.64 13.11
CA LEU A 138 -13.33 6.97 12.50
C LEU A 138 -13.88 8.02 13.49
N LYS A 139 -13.43 7.97 14.75
CA LYS A 139 -13.74 9.01 15.73
C LYS A 139 -12.84 10.22 15.52
N PRO A 140 -13.28 11.45 15.89
CA PRO A 140 -12.46 12.65 15.73
C PRO A 140 -11.07 12.52 16.34
N LEU A 141 -10.02 12.85 15.58
CA LEU A 141 -8.66 12.90 16.11
C LEU A 141 -8.54 14.07 17.09
N THR A 142 -8.00 13.76 18.26
CA THR A 142 -7.65 14.75 19.28
C THR A 142 -6.15 14.74 19.50
N GLN A 143 -5.62 15.81 20.10
CA GLN A 143 -4.21 15.86 20.48
C GLN A 143 -3.81 14.69 21.39
N ASP A 144 -4.71 14.25 22.28
CA ASP A 144 -4.45 13.13 23.19
C ASP A 144 -4.30 11.80 22.43
N ILE A 145 -5.18 11.55 21.44
CA ILE A 145 -5.10 10.35 20.57
C ILE A 145 -3.81 10.37 19.74
N VAL A 146 -3.48 11.51 19.14
CA VAL A 146 -2.24 11.65 18.35
C VAL A 146 -1.01 11.41 19.22
N SER A 147 -0.92 12.04 20.38
CA SER A 147 0.22 11.86 21.29
C SER A 147 0.34 10.45 21.86
N ALA A 148 -0.78 9.73 22.01
CA ALA A 148 -0.76 8.33 22.42
C ALA A 148 -0.25 7.37 21.33
N LEU A 149 -0.39 7.73 20.05
CA LEU A 149 0.19 7.00 18.92
C LEU A 149 1.65 7.38 18.69
N ASN A 150 1.95 8.68 18.68
CA ASN A 150 3.30 9.19 18.49
C ASN A 150 3.49 10.51 19.27
N PRO A 151 4.23 10.51 20.38
CA PRO A 151 4.41 11.70 21.22
C PRO A 151 5.22 12.81 20.55
N ALA A 152 5.91 12.54 19.44
CA ALA A 152 6.67 13.54 18.69
C ALA A 152 5.82 14.33 17.68
N VAL A 153 4.56 13.94 17.47
CA VAL A 153 3.67 14.55 16.47
C VAL A 153 2.57 15.35 17.17
N ARG A 154 2.26 16.53 16.65
CA ARG A 154 1.12 17.34 17.10
C ARG A 154 -0.02 17.20 16.11
N LEU A 155 -1.25 17.34 16.58
CA LEU A 155 -2.44 17.27 15.72
C LEU A 155 -2.40 18.33 14.62
N GLU A 156 -1.86 19.51 14.91
CA GLU A 156 -1.69 20.58 13.91
C GLU A 156 -0.70 20.24 12.79
N ASP A 157 0.28 19.37 13.06
CA ASP A 157 1.25 18.94 12.05
C ASP A 157 0.60 18.00 11.01
N LEU A 158 -0.58 17.45 11.32
CA LEU A 158 -1.34 16.52 10.46
C LEU A 158 -2.47 17.22 9.68
N ALA A 159 -2.57 18.55 9.74
CA ALA A 159 -3.73 19.28 9.23
C ALA A 159 -3.94 19.08 7.72
N GLU A 160 -2.85 18.99 6.95
CA GLU A 160 -2.92 18.78 5.49
C GLU A 160 -3.42 17.38 5.16
N GLU A 161 -2.87 16.35 5.80
CA GLU A 161 -3.23 14.94 5.59
C GLU A 161 -4.67 14.65 6.03
N ILE A 162 -5.08 15.19 7.17
CA ILE A 162 -6.45 15.07 7.70
C ILE A 162 -7.45 15.67 6.71
N ALA A 163 -7.18 16.87 6.19
CA ALA A 163 -8.02 17.51 5.20
C ALA A 163 -8.04 16.73 3.87
N GLN A 164 -6.89 16.21 3.45
CA GLN A 164 -6.74 15.45 2.21
C GLN A 164 -7.59 14.16 2.21
N ILE A 165 -7.61 13.43 3.32
CA ILE A 165 -8.34 12.15 3.42
C ILE A 165 -9.76 12.33 4.00
N GLY A 166 -10.13 13.55 4.39
CA GLY A 166 -11.43 13.85 5.01
C GLY A 166 -11.62 13.20 6.38
N TYR A 167 -10.55 13.03 7.15
CA TYR A 167 -10.61 12.43 8.49
C TYR A 167 -11.28 13.40 9.49
N PRO A 168 -12.11 12.91 10.43
CA PRO A 168 -12.72 13.79 11.43
C PRO A 168 -11.72 14.34 12.46
N VAL A 169 -11.86 15.62 12.80
CA VAL A 169 -11.15 16.35 13.88
C VAL A 169 -12.10 17.14 14.75
#